data_AF-F4X1T5-F1
#
_entry.id   AF-F4X1T5-F1
#
_cell.length_a   1.000
_cell.length_b   1.000
_cell.length_c   1.000
_cell.angle_alpha   90.00
_cell.angle_beta   90.00
_cell.angle_gamma   90.00
#
_symmetry.space_group_name_H-M   'P 1'
#
loop_
_entity.id
_entity.type
_entity.pdbx_description
1 polymer ?
#
loop_
_entity_poly.entity_id
_entity_poly.type
_entity_poly.pdbx_seq_one_letter_code
_entity_poly.pdbx_strand_id
1 'polypeptide(L)'
;MHRELHSNEKLIKACTEIVNRNPRNLERLRIARKPQGYRLEKPGCMYWHKLFLIKKPRYIIAEICHFENGPVISASSAEWGLKKQLYRTTDSSAYINIGRVLAQRCLEAGICEMEVDAALTRDKCELLIKELEKNNIILTEPQVYRYPNSWDSSRPEKPWEIHE
;
A
#
# COMPACT_ATOMS: atom_id res chain seq x y z
N MET A 1 41.34 -12.63 -14.40
CA MET A 1 40.85 -12.30 -13.04
C MET A 1 40.03 -13.47 -12.53
N HIS A 2 40.60 -14.31 -11.66
CA HIS A 2 39.84 -15.36 -10.99
C HIS A 2 38.95 -14.71 -9.91
N ARG A 3 37.63 -14.89 -10.00
CA ARG A 3 36.74 -14.61 -8.87
C ARG A 3 37.02 -15.67 -7.82
N GLU A 4 37.70 -15.30 -6.74
CA GLU A 4 37.80 -16.14 -5.56
C GLU A 4 36.40 -16.28 -4.96
N LEU A 5 35.79 -17.47 -5.10
CA LEU A 5 34.52 -17.80 -4.46
C LEU A 5 34.76 -17.88 -2.95
N HIS A 6 34.56 -16.76 -2.27
CA HIS A 6 34.50 -16.75 -0.82
C HIS A 6 33.20 -17.46 -0.40
N SER A 7 33.31 -18.43 0.50
CA SER A 7 32.12 -19.03 1.11
C SER A 7 31.29 -17.94 1.81
N ASN A 8 29.97 -17.97 1.65
CA ASN A 8 29.04 -17.00 2.24
C ASN A 8 29.30 -16.78 3.75
N GLU A 9 29.72 -17.83 4.46
CA GLU A 9 30.04 -17.76 5.90
C GLU A 9 31.23 -16.84 6.22
N LYS A 10 32.28 -16.84 5.37
CA LYS A 10 33.43 -15.95 5.55
C LYS A 10 33.06 -14.49 5.27
N LEU A 11 32.20 -14.27 4.27
CA LEU A 11 31.67 -12.94 3.97
C LEU A 11 30.80 -12.41 5.11
N ILE A 12 29.96 -13.25 5.71
CA ILE A 12 29.13 -12.87 6.87
C ILE A 12 30.02 -12.53 8.08
N LYS A 13 31.04 -13.34 8.39
CA LYS A 13 31.95 -13.10 9.52
C LYS A 13 32.78 -11.82 9.38
N ALA A 14 33.12 -11.44 8.16
CA ALA A 14 33.84 -10.20 7.86
C ALA A 14 32.92 -8.99 7.67
N CYS A 15 31.60 -9.18 7.65
CA CYS A 15 30.63 -8.14 7.35
C CYS A 15 30.44 -7.21 8.56
N THR A 16 30.78 -5.94 8.41
CA THR A 16 30.51 -4.90 9.41
C THR A 16 29.14 -4.25 9.24
N GLU A 17 28.61 -4.22 8.01
CA GLU A 17 27.37 -3.51 7.66
C GLU A 17 26.54 -4.31 6.65
N ILE A 18 25.22 -4.42 6.93
CA ILE A 18 24.28 -5.11 6.06
C ILE A 18 23.45 -4.07 5.30
N VAL A 19 23.59 -4.06 3.97
CA VAL A 19 22.85 -3.14 3.10
C VAL A 19 21.70 -3.88 2.42
N ASN A 20 20.47 -3.56 2.82
CA ASN A 20 19.28 -4.02 2.11
C ASN A 20 18.90 -3.02 1.01
N ARG A 21 18.77 -3.50 -0.24
CA ARG A 21 18.38 -2.69 -1.41
C ARG A 21 16.89 -2.77 -1.75
N ASN A 22 16.10 -3.53 -1.01
CA ASN A 22 14.65 -3.62 -1.24
C ASN A 22 13.96 -2.33 -0.77
N PRO A 23 13.31 -1.57 -1.68
CA PRO A 23 12.66 -0.31 -1.33
C PRO A 23 11.54 -0.49 -0.28
N ARG A 24 10.80 -1.62 -0.35
CA ARG A 24 9.65 -1.88 0.53
C ARG A 24 10.01 -2.37 1.92
N ASN A 25 11.29 -2.63 2.20
CA ASN A 25 11.70 -3.21 3.49
C ASN A 25 11.38 -2.27 4.67
N LEU A 26 11.70 -0.99 4.52
CA LEU A 26 11.49 -0.01 5.59
C LEU A 26 10.00 0.31 5.82
N GLU A 27 9.18 0.22 4.77
CA GLU A 27 7.72 0.39 4.84
C GLU A 27 7.11 -0.73 5.70
N ARG A 28 7.49 -1.99 5.43
CA ARG A 28 7.00 -3.14 6.20
C ARG A 28 7.43 -3.11 7.67
N LEU A 29 8.63 -2.61 7.95
CA LEU A 29 9.12 -2.40 9.32
C LEU A 29 8.50 -1.18 10.00
N ARG A 30 7.69 -0.39 9.28
CA ARG A 30 7.08 0.87 9.72
C ARG A 30 8.08 1.96 10.10
N ILE A 31 9.34 1.85 9.67
CA ILE A 31 10.39 2.84 9.94
C ILE A 31 10.54 3.82 8.77
N ALA A 32 10.02 3.48 7.58
CA ALA A 32 10.09 4.35 6.41
C ALA A 32 9.50 5.73 6.68
N ARG A 33 10.18 6.76 6.17
CA ARG A 33 9.72 8.14 6.30
C ARG A 33 8.48 8.35 5.43
N LYS A 34 7.36 8.70 6.06
CA LYS A 34 6.21 9.27 5.36
C LYS A 34 6.45 10.75 5.02
N PRO A 35 5.89 11.29 3.92
CA PRO A 35 5.90 12.72 3.69
C PRO A 35 5.19 13.40 4.86
N GLN A 36 5.89 14.29 5.57
CA GLN A 36 5.34 15.05 6.69
C GLN A 36 5.21 16.51 6.28
N GLY A 37 4.17 17.19 6.74
CA GLY A 37 3.87 18.57 6.40
C GLY A 37 2.55 18.70 5.65
N TYR A 38 2.41 19.78 4.86
CA TYR A 38 1.28 20.03 3.96
C TYR A 38 -0.11 19.91 4.61
N ARG A 39 -0.22 20.20 5.91
CA ARG A 39 -1.47 20.05 6.67
C ARG A 39 -2.61 20.95 6.15
N LEU A 40 -2.26 22.06 5.51
CA LEU A 40 -3.23 23.00 4.91
C LEU A 40 -3.65 22.57 3.50
N GLU A 41 -2.86 21.71 2.84
CA GLU A 41 -3.18 21.23 1.50
C GLU A 41 -4.03 19.95 1.59
N LYS A 42 -5.02 19.87 0.70
CA LYS A 42 -5.82 18.67 0.51
C LYS A 42 -5.53 18.15 -0.90
N PRO A 43 -5.27 16.85 -1.08
CA PRO A 43 -5.28 15.77 -0.09
C PRO A 43 -4.04 15.74 0.82
N GLY A 44 -4.18 15.22 2.05
CA GLY A 44 -3.04 15.00 2.94
C GLY A 44 -2.01 14.04 2.33
N CYS A 45 -0.72 14.30 2.56
CA CYS A 45 0.39 13.54 1.98
C CYS A 45 0.99 12.47 2.93
N MET A 46 0.39 12.23 4.09
CA MET A 46 0.98 11.39 5.15
C MET A 46 0.73 9.88 4.97
N TYR A 47 1.02 9.33 3.80
CA TYR A 47 0.83 7.91 3.46
C TYR A 47 2.06 7.30 2.79
N TRP A 48 2.18 5.96 2.81
CA TRP A 48 3.06 5.23 1.88
C TRP A 48 2.29 4.87 0.62
N HIS A 49 1.16 4.20 0.76
CA HIS A 49 0.23 3.78 -0.27
C HIS A 49 -1.14 4.41 -0.08
N LYS A 50 -1.66 5.04 -1.12
CA LYS A 50 -2.99 5.64 -1.10
C LYS A 50 -3.85 5.15 -2.25
N LEU A 51 -5.12 4.89 -1.95
CA LEU A 51 -6.13 4.57 -2.96
C LEU A 51 -6.58 5.83 -3.69
N PHE A 52 -6.44 5.82 -5.01
CA PHE A 52 -6.94 6.82 -5.93
C PHE A 52 -8.00 6.23 -6.83
N LEU A 53 -9.11 6.95 -6.99
CA LEU A 53 -10.18 6.56 -7.89
C LEU A 53 -10.39 7.65 -8.95
N ILE A 54 -10.12 7.30 -10.20
CA ILE A 54 -10.26 8.18 -11.35
C ILE A 54 -11.55 7.81 -12.08
N LYS A 55 -12.54 8.69 -12.00
CA LYS A 55 -13.81 8.55 -12.72
C LYS A 55 -13.69 9.18 -14.11
N LYS A 56 -13.76 8.38 -15.17
CA LYS A 56 -13.88 8.86 -16.56
C LYS A 56 -15.34 8.69 -17.02
N PRO A 57 -15.80 9.42 -18.05
CA PRO A 57 -17.17 9.30 -18.54
C PRO A 57 -17.57 7.89 -19.00
N ARG A 58 -16.60 7.11 -19.51
CA ARG A 58 -16.84 5.78 -20.09
C ARG A 58 -16.39 4.62 -19.22
N TYR A 59 -15.58 4.84 -18.20
CA TYR A 59 -15.02 3.79 -17.35
C TYR A 59 -14.44 4.39 -16.08
N ILE A 60 -14.07 3.53 -15.15
CA ILE A 60 -13.47 3.91 -13.87
C ILE A 60 -12.14 3.19 -13.73
N ILE A 61 -11.23 3.85 -13.02
CA ILE A 61 -9.90 3.33 -12.72
C ILE A 61 -9.70 3.48 -11.22
N ALA A 62 -9.32 2.41 -10.55
CA ALA A 62 -8.84 2.42 -9.17
C ALA A 62 -7.35 2.11 -9.19
N GLU A 63 -6.56 2.95 -8.55
CA GLU A 63 -5.10 2.86 -8.51
C GLU A 63 -4.64 2.98 -7.07
N ILE A 64 -3.60 2.25 -6.72
CA ILE A 64 -2.89 2.38 -5.45
C ILE A 64 -1.56 3.01 -5.76
N CYS A 65 -1.39 4.24 -5.30
CA CYS A 65 -0.21 5.03 -5.58
C CYS A 65 0.71 5.05 -4.37
N HIS A 66 1.98 4.77 -4.61
CA HIS A 66 3.05 5.09 -3.69
C HIS A 66 3.35 6.59 -3.75
N PHE A 67 3.72 7.20 -2.63
CA PHE A 67 4.00 8.64 -2.56
C PHE A 67 5.15 9.09 -3.48
N GLU A 68 6.14 8.23 -3.73
CA GLU A 68 7.31 8.54 -4.57
C GLU A 68 7.23 7.93 -5.98
N ASN A 69 6.71 6.70 -6.09
CA ASN A 69 6.82 5.90 -7.32
C ASN A 69 5.59 6.05 -8.22
N GLY A 70 4.50 6.63 -7.71
CA GLY A 70 3.22 6.69 -8.41
C GLY A 70 2.45 5.36 -8.36
N PRO A 71 1.65 5.03 -9.38
CA PRO A 71 0.73 3.89 -9.34
C PRO A 71 1.47 2.55 -9.33
N VAL A 72 1.29 1.79 -8.25
CA VAL A 72 1.88 0.45 -8.06
C VAL A 72 0.93 -0.64 -8.56
N ILE A 73 -0.35 -0.51 -8.22
CA ILE A 73 -1.40 -1.45 -8.61
C ILE A 73 -2.54 -0.66 -9.20
N SER A 74 -3.02 -1.09 -10.37
CA SER A 74 -4.18 -0.49 -11.03
C SER A 74 -5.22 -1.56 -11.31
N ALA A 75 -6.49 -1.17 -11.30
CA ALA A 75 -7.61 -1.95 -11.79
C ALA A 75 -8.60 -1.02 -12.51
N SER A 76 -8.93 -1.33 -13.76
CA SER A 76 -9.89 -0.54 -14.54
C SER A 76 -11.05 -1.37 -15.07
N SER A 77 -12.25 -0.79 -15.11
CA SER A 77 -13.40 -1.39 -15.78
C SER A 77 -13.24 -1.41 -17.31
N ALA A 78 -12.26 -0.70 -17.86
CA ALA A 78 -11.89 -0.78 -19.26
C ALA A 78 -11.08 -2.04 -19.60
N GLU A 79 -10.46 -2.70 -18.62
CA GLU A 79 -9.71 -3.93 -18.84
C GLU A 79 -10.60 -4.99 -19.46
N TRP A 80 -10.13 -5.66 -20.52
CA TRP A 80 -10.96 -6.59 -21.26
C TRP A 80 -11.54 -7.71 -20.39
N GLY A 81 -10.77 -8.20 -19.42
CA GLY A 81 -11.19 -9.24 -18.49
C GLY A 81 -12.42 -8.85 -17.65
N LEU A 82 -12.49 -7.60 -17.20
CA LEU A 82 -13.63 -7.05 -16.47
C LEU A 82 -14.74 -6.59 -17.42
N LYS A 83 -14.37 -5.89 -18.49
CA LYS A 83 -15.31 -5.30 -19.45
C LYS A 83 -16.23 -6.33 -20.09
N LYS A 84 -15.73 -7.53 -20.39
CA LYS A 84 -16.55 -8.62 -20.97
C LYS A 84 -17.59 -9.19 -20.00
N GLN A 85 -17.37 -9.05 -18.70
CA GLN A 85 -18.25 -9.55 -17.64
C GLN A 85 -19.21 -8.47 -17.13
N LEU A 86 -18.93 -7.20 -17.42
CA LEU A 86 -19.73 -6.06 -17.00
C LEU A 86 -20.70 -5.65 -18.11
N TYR A 87 -21.98 -5.52 -17.75
CA TYR A 87 -22.96 -4.91 -18.65
C TYR A 87 -22.62 -3.44 -18.95
N ARG A 88 -22.19 -2.69 -17.92
CA ARG A 88 -21.76 -1.29 -18.03
C ARG A 88 -20.59 -1.01 -17.10
N THR A 89 -19.66 -0.20 -17.58
CA THR A 89 -18.35 0.07 -16.97
C THR A 89 -18.36 1.17 -15.91
N THR A 90 -19.51 1.79 -15.65
CA THR A 90 -19.69 2.92 -14.72
C THR A 90 -20.73 2.66 -13.63
N ASP A 91 -21.34 1.47 -13.64
CA ASP A 91 -22.43 1.09 -12.74
C ASP A 91 -21.90 0.58 -11.41
N SER A 92 -22.79 0.46 -10.42
CA SER A 92 -22.41 -0.01 -9.07
C SER A 92 -21.74 -1.39 -9.09
N SER A 93 -22.14 -2.28 -10.00
CA SER A 93 -21.49 -3.58 -10.22
C SER A 93 -20.03 -3.44 -10.68
N ALA A 94 -19.70 -2.41 -11.46
CA ALA A 94 -18.33 -2.14 -11.86
C ALA A 94 -17.46 -1.75 -10.67
N TYR A 95 -17.97 -0.95 -9.73
CA TYR A 95 -17.25 -0.57 -8.50
C TYR A 95 -16.97 -1.78 -7.61
N ILE A 96 -17.96 -2.67 -7.44
CA ILE A 96 -17.83 -3.90 -6.65
C ILE A 96 -16.77 -4.83 -7.27
N ASN A 97 -16.89 -5.10 -8.58
CA ASN A 97 -15.98 -6.02 -9.25
C ASN A 97 -14.55 -5.47 -9.38
N ILE A 98 -14.39 -4.16 -9.55
CA ILE A 98 -13.07 -3.52 -9.46
C ILE A 98 -12.51 -3.65 -8.05
N GLY A 99 -13.31 -3.42 -7.01
CA GLY A 99 -12.88 -3.60 -5.62
C GLY A 99 -12.35 -5.02 -5.36
N ARG A 100 -13.03 -6.04 -5.88
CA ARG A 100 -12.59 -7.45 -5.79
C ARG A 100 -11.28 -7.72 -6.51
N VAL A 101 -11.17 -7.29 -7.78
CA VAL A 101 -9.95 -7.50 -8.57
C VAL A 101 -8.79 -6.71 -7.99
N LEU A 102 -9.03 -5.47 -7.57
CA LEU A 102 -8.02 -4.65 -6.92
C LEU A 102 -7.55 -5.33 -5.64
N ALA A 103 -8.48 -5.78 -4.78
CA ALA A 103 -8.12 -6.43 -3.54
C ALA A 103 -7.25 -7.68 -3.75
N GLN A 104 -7.65 -8.52 -4.71
CA GLN A 104 -6.88 -9.71 -5.07
C GLN A 104 -5.47 -9.32 -5.52
N ARG A 105 -5.33 -8.34 -6.41
CA ARG A 105 -4.01 -7.85 -6.86
C ARG A 105 -3.17 -7.29 -5.72
N CYS A 106 -3.79 -6.64 -4.74
CA CYS A 106 -3.11 -6.14 -3.54
C CYS A 106 -2.54 -7.26 -2.69
N LEU A 107 -3.34 -8.29 -2.43
CA LEU A 107 -2.91 -9.46 -1.67
C LEU A 107 -1.79 -10.22 -2.39
N GLU A 108 -1.91 -10.42 -3.70
CA GLU A 108 -0.87 -11.05 -4.52
C GLU A 108 0.43 -10.24 -4.54
N ALA A 109 0.34 -8.90 -4.54
CA ALA A 109 1.49 -8.00 -4.42
C ALA A 109 2.00 -7.82 -2.98
N GLY A 110 1.31 -8.38 -1.99
CA GLY A 110 1.62 -8.24 -0.57
C GLY A 110 1.52 -6.80 -0.05
N ILE A 111 0.54 -6.03 -0.56
CA ILE A 111 0.11 -4.73 -0.02
C ILE A 111 -1.23 -4.98 0.70
N CYS A 112 -1.24 -4.89 2.02
CA CYS A 112 -2.44 -5.12 2.83
C CYS A 112 -2.98 -3.85 3.49
N GLU A 113 -2.14 -2.82 3.59
CA GLU A 113 -2.42 -1.56 4.27
C GLU A 113 -2.36 -0.42 3.25
N MET A 114 -3.36 0.45 3.23
CA MET A 114 -3.39 1.65 2.38
C MET A 114 -4.25 2.74 3.00
N GLU A 115 -4.01 3.99 2.68
CA GLU A 115 -4.84 5.12 3.11
C GLU A 115 -5.95 5.40 2.08
N VAL A 116 -7.16 5.66 2.57
CA VAL A 116 -8.30 6.07 1.75
C VAL A 116 -8.68 7.51 2.06
N ASP A 117 -8.87 8.31 1.01
CA ASP A 117 -9.34 9.69 1.18
C ASP A 117 -10.81 9.72 1.61
N ALA A 118 -11.16 10.58 2.58
CA ALA A 118 -12.53 10.77 3.04
C ALA A 118 -13.48 11.23 1.90
N ALA A 119 -12.94 11.87 0.85
CA ALA A 119 -13.71 12.22 -0.35
C ALA A 119 -14.24 10.98 -1.10
N LEU A 120 -13.56 9.83 -0.99
CA LEU A 120 -13.95 8.58 -1.62
C LEU A 120 -15.02 7.83 -0.82
N THR A 121 -15.36 8.24 0.40
CA THR A 121 -16.40 7.60 1.22
C THR A 121 -17.82 8.05 0.83
N ARG A 122 -18.01 8.58 -0.38
CA ARG A 122 -19.33 9.03 -0.86
C ARG A 122 -19.78 8.25 -2.10
N ASP A 123 -21.08 8.07 -2.23
CA ASP A 123 -21.76 7.45 -3.38
C ASP A 123 -21.38 5.97 -3.60
N LYS A 124 -21.33 5.55 -4.88
CA LYS A 124 -20.95 4.20 -5.33
C LYS A 124 -19.55 3.76 -4.86
N CYS A 125 -18.70 4.70 -4.46
CA CYS A 125 -17.34 4.42 -3.99
C CYS A 125 -17.36 3.64 -2.66
N GLU A 126 -18.39 3.82 -1.83
CA GLU A 126 -18.58 3.05 -0.60
C GLU A 126 -18.67 1.54 -0.87
N LEU A 127 -19.27 1.15 -2.01
CA LEU A 127 -19.36 -0.26 -2.39
C LEU A 127 -17.99 -0.85 -2.70
N LEU A 128 -17.09 -0.06 -3.29
CA LEU A 128 -15.71 -0.46 -3.54
C LEU A 128 -14.96 -0.61 -2.22
N ILE A 129 -15.08 0.36 -1.32
CA ILE A 129 -14.46 0.36 0.01
C ILE A 129 -14.89 -0.88 0.81
N LYS A 130 -16.20 -1.17 0.86
CA LYS A 130 -16.74 -2.36 1.55
C LYS A 130 -16.17 -3.67 0.98
N GLU A 131 -15.98 -3.74 -0.34
CA GLU A 131 -15.38 -4.93 -0.96
C GLU A 131 -13.88 -5.05 -0.64
N LEU A 132 -13.14 -3.94 -0.49
CA LEU A 132 -11.74 -3.99 -0.02
C LEU A 132 -11.66 -4.50 1.43
N GLU A 133 -12.49 -3.97 2.32
CA GLU A 133 -12.56 -4.39 3.73
C GLU A 133 -12.92 -5.88 3.83
N LYS A 134 -13.90 -6.34 3.03
CA LYS A 134 -14.30 -7.75 2.97
C LYS A 134 -13.16 -8.68 2.55
N ASN A 135 -12.23 -8.20 1.75
CA ASN A 135 -11.05 -8.94 1.30
C ASN A 135 -9.82 -8.75 2.22
N ASN A 136 -10.03 -8.34 3.48
CA ASN A 136 -9.00 -8.18 4.51
C ASN A 136 -7.94 -7.11 4.20
N ILE A 137 -8.33 -6.05 3.48
CA ILE A 137 -7.47 -4.88 3.29
C ILE A 137 -7.76 -3.86 4.39
N ILE A 138 -6.70 -3.42 5.05
CA ILE A 138 -6.76 -2.41 6.10
C ILE A 138 -6.68 -1.04 5.43
N LEU A 139 -7.77 -0.28 5.51
CA LEU A 139 -7.92 1.05 4.87
C LEU A 139 -7.31 2.20 5.68
N THR A 140 -6.60 1.86 6.74
CA THR A 140 -5.87 2.79 7.60
C THR A 140 -4.44 2.32 7.66
N GLU A 141 -3.50 3.15 7.24
CA GLU A 141 -2.10 2.82 7.42
C GLU A 141 -1.66 2.96 8.87
N PRO A 142 -0.74 2.10 9.35
CA PRO A 142 -0.14 2.26 10.65
C PRO A 142 0.74 3.51 10.70
N GLN A 143 0.92 4.02 11.91
CA GLN A 143 1.84 5.13 12.16
C GLN A 143 3.29 4.67 12.00
N VAL A 144 4.16 5.62 11.62
CA VAL A 144 5.61 5.38 11.56
C VAL A 144 6.12 5.12 12.97
N TYR A 145 6.79 3.99 13.15
CA TYR A 145 7.44 3.66 14.42
C TYR A 145 8.55 4.67 14.71
N ARG A 146 8.45 5.30 15.89
CA ARG A 146 9.51 6.14 16.45
C ARG A 146 9.99 5.49 17.73
N TYR A 147 11.30 5.42 17.88
CA TYR A 147 11.87 4.93 19.12
C TYR A 147 11.44 5.86 20.27
N PRO A 148 10.84 5.32 21.35
CA PRO A 148 10.38 6.15 22.46
C PRO A 148 11.59 6.73 23.21
N ASN A 149 11.45 7.97 23.66
CA ASN A 149 12.43 8.59 24.55
C ASN A 149 12.30 8.01 25.96
N SER A 150 13.32 8.21 26.80
CA SER A 150 13.32 7.70 28.18
C SER A 150 12.17 8.25 29.03
N TRP A 151 11.68 9.45 28.70
CA TRP A 151 10.57 10.14 29.40
C TRP A 151 9.19 9.88 28.80
N ASP A 152 9.08 9.13 27.69
CA ASP A 152 7.78 8.81 27.10
C ASP A 152 7.06 7.76 27.94
N SER A 153 5.79 8.04 28.28
CA SER A 153 4.97 7.17 29.13
C SER A 153 4.57 5.87 28.42
N SER A 154 4.25 5.96 27.13
CA SER A 154 3.94 4.80 26.29
C SER A 154 5.15 4.35 25.48
N ARG A 155 5.40 3.04 25.47
CA ARG A 155 6.44 2.42 24.65
C ARG A 155 5.77 1.50 23.63
N PRO A 156 5.65 1.91 22.36
CA PRO A 156 5.08 1.04 21.35
C PRO A 156 5.98 -0.18 21.16
N GLU A 157 5.35 -1.32 20.95
CA GLU A 157 6.04 -2.56 20.59
C GLU A 157 6.78 -2.37 19.26
N LYS A 158 7.91 -3.08 19.12
CA LYS A 158 8.69 -3.02 17.89
C LYS A 158 7.95 -3.82 16.81
N PRO A 159 7.67 -3.23 15.63
CA PRO A 159 6.90 -3.90 14.57
C PRO A 159 7.50 -5.22 14.06
N TRP A 160 8.79 -5.48 14.30
CA TRP A 160 9.51 -6.67 13.85
C TRP A 160 9.77 -7.68 14.96
N GLU A 161 9.35 -7.41 16.20
CA GLU A 161 9.36 -8.41 17.26
C GLU A 161 8.05 -9.19 17.20
N ILE A 162 8.15 -10.51 17.12
CA ILE A 162 6.99 -11.40 17.15
C ILE A 162 6.79 -11.79 18.62
N HIS A 163 5.63 -11.47 19.17
CA HIS A 163 5.23 -11.90 20.49
C HIS A 163 4.25 -13.08 20.31
N GLU A 164 4.70 -14.28 20.65
CA GLU A 164 3.89 -15.51 20.66
C GLU A 164 2.96 -15.58 21.88
#